data_AF-F4WXT4-F1
#
_entry.id   AF-F4WXT4-F1
#
_cell.length_a   1.000
_cell.length_b   1.000
_cell.length_c   1.000
_cell.angle_alpha   90.00
_cell.angle_beta   90.00
_cell.angle_gamma   90.00
#
_symmetry.space_group_name_H-M   'P 1'
#
loop_
_entity.id
_entity.type
_entity.pdbx_description
1 polymer ?
#
loop_
_entity_poly.entity_id
_entity_poly.type
_entity_poly.pdbx_seq_one_letter_code
_entity_poly.pdbx_strand_id
1 'polypeptide(L)'
;MTVSHLCDKYSASASLKIIKADLGNLRSHLGTLSLEVKNVMEMRDELKSKLKEVGSVIPKMSEAILNLRNEVSEGGAILSIRDTEPYSTGAPVLNLFGIPLCQQQNTPRAMIQTGVLPGECWAFKGSSGSVVIRLLGHVHVSGVSLEHISSLISPTGETATAPKDFSVWGLSDLDDKKPFSFGSFMYDNTGSPLQYFEVQNRGKKAYDIIEVKVHSNSGNPEYTCIYRIRVHGTLSETYQVRENHIFPKILLFSYFKSDINKKSSFRIREKLLFNVTENY
;
A
#
# COMPACT_ATOMS: atom_id res chain seq x y z
N MET A 1 -80.36 -32.62 -30.18
CA MET A 1 -79.19 -32.15 -30.94
C MET A 1 -77.98 -32.93 -30.44
N THR A 2 -77.37 -33.76 -31.29
CA THR A 2 -76.21 -34.57 -30.94
C THR A 2 -74.96 -33.70 -30.82
N VAL A 3 -74.03 -34.06 -29.93
CA VAL A 3 -72.77 -33.35 -29.65
C VAL A 3 -71.92 -33.14 -30.93
N SER A 4 -72.08 -34.02 -31.93
CA SER A 4 -71.46 -33.89 -33.25
C SER A 4 -71.84 -32.61 -33.99
N HIS A 5 -73.12 -32.22 -33.95
CA HIS A 5 -73.63 -31.07 -34.70
C HIS A 5 -73.20 -29.71 -34.09
N LEU A 6 -72.88 -29.69 -32.80
CA LEU A 6 -72.31 -28.55 -32.10
C LEU A 6 -70.81 -28.40 -32.41
N CYS A 7 -70.04 -29.50 -32.45
CA CYS A 7 -68.64 -29.47 -32.85
C CYS A 7 -68.44 -28.92 -34.27
N ASP A 8 -69.28 -29.31 -35.23
CA ASP A 8 -69.17 -28.82 -36.61
C ASP A 8 -69.48 -27.32 -36.73
N LYS A 9 -70.46 -26.81 -35.98
CA LYS A 9 -70.84 -25.39 -35.98
C LYS A 9 -69.78 -24.50 -35.32
N TYR A 10 -69.15 -24.97 -34.24
CA TYR A 10 -68.08 -24.25 -33.56
C TYR A 10 -66.72 -24.39 -34.25
N SER A 11 -66.45 -25.50 -34.95
CA SER A 11 -65.24 -25.69 -35.77
C SER A 11 -65.20 -24.76 -37.00
N ALA A 12 -66.37 -24.43 -37.56
CA ALA A 12 -66.50 -23.50 -38.68
C ALA A 12 -66.51 -22.00 -38.28
N SER A 13 -66.56 -21.68 -36.99
CA SER A 13 -66.56 -20.30 -36.49
C SER A 13 -65.25 -19.58 -36.80
N ALA A 14 -65.35 -18.41 -37.43
CA ALA A 14 -64.20 -17.56 -37.74
C ALA A 14 -63.41 -17.18 -36.46
N SER A 15 -64.12 -16.93 -35.36
CA SER A 15 -63.52 -16.61 -34.05
C SER A 15 -62.67 -17.77 -33.51
N LEU A 16 -63.12 -19.02 -33.66
CA LEU A 16 -62.38 -20.19 -33.19
C LEU A 16 -61.10 -20.43 -34.01
N LYS A 17 -61.14 -20.12 -35.32
CA LYS A 17 -59.97 -20.18 -36.21
C LYS A 17 -58.91 -19.13 -35.84
N ILE A 18 -59.34 -17.91 -35.50
CA ILE A 18 -58.45 -16.83 -35.04
C ILE A 18 -57.77 -17.22 -33.72
N ILE A 19 -58.55 -17.68 -32.74
CA ILE A 19 -58.02 -18.13 -31.43
C ILE A 19 -57.00 -19.26 -31.60
N LYS A 20 -57.25 -20.20 -32.52
CA LYS A 20 -56.31 -21.30 -32.83
C LYS A 20 -55.02 -20.79 -33.46
N ALA A 21 -55.10 -19.78 -34.34
CA ALA A 21 -53.93 -19.15 -34.94
C ALA A 21 -53.10 -18.40 -33.89
N ASP A 22 -53.76 -17.63 -33.01
CA ASP A 22 -53.11 -16.90 -31.92
C ASP A 22 -52.41 -17.84 -30.93
N LEU A 23 -53.05 -18.95 -30.55
CA LEU A 23 -52.42 -19.99 -29.72
C LEU A 23 -51.19 -20.60 -30.39
N GLY A 24 -51.24 -20.81 -31.71
CA GLY A 24 -50.09 -21.27 -32.48
C GLY A 24 -48.94 -20.27 -32.46
N ASN A 25 -49.26 -18.98 -32.61
CA ASN A 25 -48.28 -17.90 -32.60
C ASN A 25 -47.66 -17.71 -31.21
N LEU A 26 -48.49 -17.76 -30.16
CA LEU A 26 -48.05 -17.69 -28.76
C LEU A 26 -47.11 -18.83 -28.40
N ARG A 27 -47.40 -20.06 -28.88
CA ARG A 27 -46.53 -21.22 -28.70
C ARG A 27 -45.17 -21.05 -29.38
N SER A 28 -45.14 -20.44 -30.56
CA SER A 28 -43.90 -20.10 -31.26
C SER A 28 -43.08 -19.10 -30.46
N HIS A 29 -43.68 -17.99 -30.02
CA HIS A 29 -43.00 -16.99 -29.20
C HIS A 29 -42.48 -17.56 -27.87
N LEU A 30 -43.24 -18.43 -27.22
CA LEU A 30 -42.80 -19.10 -25.98
C LEU A 30 -41.58 -19.99 -26.24
N GLY A 31 -41.52 -20.67 -27.40
CA GLY A 31 -40.38 -21.45 -27.83
C GLY A 31 -39.13 -20.61 -28.04
N THR A 32 -39.26 -19.48 -28.75
CA THR A 32 -38.16 -18.52 -28.97
C THR A 32 -37.65 -17.96 -27.65
N LEU A 33 -38.55 -17.49 -26.78
CA LEU A 33 -38.20 -16.95 -25.47
C LEU A 33 -37.49 -17.99 -24.58
N SER A 34 -37.94 -19.24 -24.60
CA SER A 34 -37.27 -20.33 -23.88
C SER A 34 -35.85 -20.57 -24.37
N LEU A 35 -35.59 -20.40 -25.67
CA LEU A 35 -34.25 -20.56 -26.25
C LEU A 35 -33.34 -19.40 -25.85
N GLU A 36 -33.85 -18.17 -25.89
CA GLU A 36 -33.13 -16.97 -25.47
C GLU A 36 -32.75 -17.02 -23.99
N VAL A 37 -33.68 -17.43 -23.12
CA VAL A 37 -33.41 -17.60 -21.68
C VAL A 37 -32.31 -18.65 -21.45
N LYS A 38 -32.32 -19.75 -22.20
CA LYS A 38 -31.29 -20.78 -22.11
C LYS A 38 -29.91 -20.24 -22.50
N ASN A 39 -29.82 -19.49 -23.60
CA ASN A 39 -28.57 -18.86 -24.03
C ASN A 39 -28.05 -17.86 -22.99
N VAL A 40 -28.94 -17.05 -22.40
CA VAL A 40 -28.58 -16.10 -21.34
C VAL A 40 -28.05 -16.82 -20.10
N MET A 41 -28.66 -17.94 -19.71
CA MET A 41 -28.19 -18.76 -18.60
C MET A 41 -26.79 -19.36 -18.87
N GLU A 42 -26.54 -19.87 -20.08
CA GLU A 42 -25.23 -20.40 -20.46
C GLU A 42 -24.16 -19.30 -20.44
N MET A 43 -24.45 -18.11 -20.99
CA MET A 43 -23.55 -16.95 -20.93
C MET A 43 -23.28 -16.51 -19.48
N ARG A 44 -24.29 -16.53 -18.60
CA ARG A 44 -24.13 -16.21 -17.17
C ARG A 44 -23.17 -17.18 -16.50
N ASP A 45 -23.29 -18.47 -16.78
CA ASP A 45 -22.44 -19.50 -16.17
C ASP A 45 -21.00 -19.40 -16.68
N GLU A 46 -20.81 -19.09 -17.97
CA GLU A 46 -19.48 -18.81 -18.53
C GLU A 46 -18.85 -17.55 -17.89
N LEU A 47 -19.61 -16.45 -17.76
CA LEU A 47 -19.14 -15.23 -17.12
C LEU A 47 -18.78 -15.47 -15.65
N LYS A 48 -19.58 -16.27 -14.92
CA LYS A 48 -19.32 -16.64 -13.53
C LYS A 48 -18.03 -17.46 -13.40
N SER A 49 -17.74 -18.33 -14.35
CA SER A 49 -16.49 -19.09 -14.41
C SER A 49 -15.28 -18.17 -14.61
N LYS A 50 -15.32 -17.30 -15.62
CA LYS A 50 -14.25 -16.32 -15.89
C LYS A 50 -14.01 -15.37 -14.71
N LEU A 51 -15.08 -14.95 -14.03
CA LEU A 51 -14.95 -14.08 -12.87
C LEU A 51 -14.27 -14.79 -11.68
N LYS A 52 -14.55 -16.08 -11.49
CA LYS A 52 -13.89 -16.90 -10.47
C LYS A 52 -12.38 -17.06 -10.76
N GLU A 53 -12.02 -17.20 -12.03
CA GLU A 53 -10.62 -17.24 -12.47
C GLU A 53 -9.91 -15.92 -12.17
N VAL A 54 -10.48 -14.78 -12.57
CA VAL A 54 -9.95 -13.43 -12.27
C VAL A 54 -9.82 -13.20 -10.77
N GLY A 55 -10.82 -13.59 -9.99
CA GLY A 55 -10.79 -13.50 -8.52
C GLY A 55 -9.65 -14.30 -7.87
N SER A 56 -9.13 -15.33 -8.53
CA SER A 56 -7.98 -16.12 -8.05
C SER A 56 -6.62 -15.54 -8.46
N VAL A 57 -6.57 -14.73 -9.52
CA VAL A 57 -5.34 -14.13 -10.06
C VAL A 57 -5.03 -12.79 -9.39
N ILE A 58 -6.05 -11.97 -9.11
CA ILE A 58 -5.90 -10.66 -8.43
C ILE A 58 -5.09 -10.76 -7.13
N PRO A 59 -5.34 -11.73 -6.22
CA PRO A 59 -4.57 -11.85 -4.99
C PRO A 59 -3.11 -12.20 -5.25
N LYS A 60 -2.83 -13.09 -6.21
CA LYS A 60 -1.47 -13.52 -6.56
C LYS A 60 -0.65 -12.38 -7.16
N MET A 61 -1.28 -11.58 -8.01
CA MET A 61 -0.63 -10.41 -8.62
C MET A 61 -0.42 -9.30 -7.59
N SER A 62 -1.40 -9.08 -6.70
CA SER A 62 -1.25 -8.18 -5.54
C SER A 62 -0.10 -8.62 -4.63
N GLU A 63 0.01 -9.90 -4.35
CA GLU A 63 1.09 -10.49 -3.54
C GLU A 63 2.46 -10.40 -4.24
N ALA A 64 2.52 -10.62 -5.56
CA ALA A 64 3.73 -10.41 -6.34
C ALA A 64 4.18 -8.93 -6.37
N ILE A 65 3.24 -7.99 -6.54
CA ILE A 65 3.52 -6.55 -6.46
C ILE A 65 3.97 -6.17 -5.05
N LEU A 66 3.34 -6.72 -4.01
CA LEU A 66 3.74 -6.52 -2.62
C LEU A 66 5.15 -7.07 -2.37
N ASN A 67 5.48 -8.24 -2.89
CA ASN A 67 6.80 -8.84 -2.77
C ASN A 67 7.86 -8.01 -3.51
N LEU A 68 7.58 -7.52 -4.72
CA LEU A 68 8.47 -6.60 -5.43
C LEU A 68 8.62 -5.26 -4.69
N ARG A 69 7.55 -4.70 -4.12
CA ARG A 69 7.62 -3.49 -3.27
C ARG A 69 8.43 -3.73 -2.00
N ASN A 70 8.41 -4.96 -1.47
CA ASN A 70 9.15 -5.36 -0.30
C ASN A 70 10.64 -5.60 -0.60
N GLU A 71 10.96 -6.11 -1.80
CA GLU A 71 12.34 -6.24 -2.30
C GLU A 71 12.95 -4.89 -2.68
N VAL A 72 12.14 -3.92 -3.11
CA VAL A 72 12.53 -2.52 -3.37
C VAL A 72 12.47 -1.66 -2.10
N SER A 73 11.96 -2.21 -0.99
CA SER A 73 12.03 -1.55 0.32
C SER A 73 13.50 -1.46 0.70
N GLU A 74 13.98 -0.24 0.94
CA GLU A 74 15.36 0.17 1.26
C GLU A 74 15.85 -0.44 2.61
N GLY A 75 15.78 -1.77 2.71
CA GLY A 75 15.92 -2.75 3.80
C GLY A 75 15.75 -2.36 5.26
N GLY A 76 15.16 -1.22 5.57
CA GLY A 76 14.59 -0.94 6.89
C GLY A 76 13.28 -1.72 7.14
N ALA A 77 12.93 -1.92 8.42
CA ALA A 77 11.72 -2.62 8.82
C ALA A 77 11.04 -1.93 10.00
N ILE A 78 9.71 -2.02 10.09
CA ILE A 78 8.96 -1.55 11.26
C ILE A 78 8.95 -2.65 12.31
N LEU A 79 9.44 -2.35 13.52
CA LEU A 79 9.48 -3.30 14.62
C LEU A 79 8.26 -3.19 15.54
N SER A 80 7.79 -1.96 15.79
CA SER A 80 6.67 -1.71 16.70
C SER A 80 6.09 -0.31 16.45
N ILE A 81 4.80 -0.14 16.71
CA ILE A 81 4.13 1.17 16.79
C ILE A 81 3.81 1.57 18.23
N ARG A 82 4.33 0.85 19.23
CA ARG A 82 4.02 1.05 20.66
C ARG A 82 2.50 1.06 20.88
N ASP A 83 1.99 2.07 21.57
CA ASP A 83 0.56 2.27 21.87
C ASP A 83 -0.14 3.11 20.78
N THR A 84 0.50 3.34 19.64
CA THR A 84 -0.09 4.14 18.55
C THR A 84 -1.19 3.37 17.85
N GLU A 85 -2.37 3.96 17.78
CA GLU A 85 -3.51 3.36 17.09
C GLU A 85 -3.57 3.80 15.62
N PRO A 86 -3.57 2.87 14.64
CA PRO A 86 -3.80 3.21 13.25
C PRO A 86 -5.15 3.90 13.04
N TYR A 87 -5.19 4.89 12.13
CA TYR A 87 -6.42 5.57 11.73
C TYR A 87 -6.88 5.06 10.36
N SER A 88 -8.15 4.65 10.29
CA SER A 88 -8.70 3.89 9.16
C SER A 88 -9.99 4.48 8.58
N THR A 89 -10.53 5.55 9.17
CA THR A 89 -11.81 6.13 8.75
C THR A 89 -11.68 6.74 7.35
N GLY A 90 -12.61 6.40 6.45
CA GLY A 90 -12.63 6.92 5.07
C GLY A 90 -11.69 6.19 4.09
N ALA A 91 -10.96 5.15 4.52
CA ALA A 91 -10.14 4.35 3.61
C ALA A 91 -11.01 3.63 2.56
N PRO A 92 -10.59 3.59 1.28
CA PRO A 92 -11.39 3.03 0.20
C PRO A 92 -11.66 1.54 0.43
N VAL A 93 -12.93 1.17 0.25
CA VAL A 93 -13.39 -0.21 0.38
C VAL A 93 -13.60 -0.79 -1.02
N LEU A 94 -12.84 -1.82 -1.35
CA LEU A 94 -13.05 -2.60 -2.55
C LEU A 94 -14.35 -3.40 -2.39
N ASN A 95 -15.36 -3.05 -3.18
CA ASN A 95 -16.65 -3.74 -3.19
C ASN A 95 -16.74 -4.66 -4.42
N LEU A 96 -17.22 -5.88 -4.23
CA LEU A 96 -17.61 -6.79 -5.33
C LEU A 96 -19.09 -7.13 -5.17
N PHE A 97 -19.91 -6.71 -6.14
CA PHE A 97 -21.38 -6.85 -6.09
C PHE A 97 -22.03 -6.29 -4.81
N GLY A 98 -21.53 -5.15 -4.33
CA GLY A 98 -22.02 -4.53 -3.08
C GLY A 98 -21.54 -5.20 -1.79
N ILE A 99 -20.69 -6.23 -1.88
CA ILE A 99 -20.06 -6.88 -0.72
C ILE A 99 -18.66 -6.26 -0.54
N PRO A 100 -18.34 -5.72 0.66
CA PRO A 100 -17.02 -5.20 0.95
C PRO A 100 -16.02 -6.37 1.04
N LEU A 101 -15.05 -6.41 0.12
CA LEU A 101 -14.01 -7.43 0.07
C LEU A 101 -12.83 -7.06 0.97
N CYS A 102 -12.25 -5.87 0.77
CA CYS A 102 -11.08 -5.41 1.51
C CYS A 102 -11.10 -3.89 1.61
N GLN A 103 -10.72 -3.36 2.79
CA GLN A 103 -10.46 -1.95 2.98
C GLN A 103 -8.96 -1.70 2.81
N GLN A 104 -8.58 -0.89 1.83
CA GLN A 104 -7.17 -0.62 1.55
C GLN A 104 -6.64 0.41 2.56
N GLN A 105 -5.78 -0.04 3.47
CA GLN A 105 -5.18 0.80 4.51
C GLN A 105 -3.67 0.78 4.41
N ASN A 106 -3.03 1.94 4.57
CA ASN A 106 -1.59 2.02 4.61
C ASN A 106 -1.09 1.58 5.98
N THR A 107 -0.29 0.53 5.98
CA THR A 107 0.41 0.08 7.18
C THR A 107 1.53 1.06 7.56
N PRO A 108 2.07 1.00 8.79
CA PRO A 108 3.25 1.78 9.19
C PRO A 108 4.47 1.59 8.27
N ARG A 109 4.49 0.54 7.45
CA ARG A 109 5.54 0.34 6.45
C ARG A 109 5.53 1.42 5.36
N ALA A 110 4.41 2.07 5.10
CA ALA A 110 4.30 3.09 4.05
C ALA A 110 5.29 4.25 4.25
N MET A 111 5.51 4.68 5.50
CA MET A 111 6.45 5.78 5.80
C MET A 111 7.93 5.47 5.58
N ILE A 112 8.31 4.21 5.35
CA ILE A 112 9.67 3.82 4.96
C ILE A 112 9.76 3.37 3.50
N GLN A 113 8.68 3.54 2.73
CA GLN A 113 8.62 3.29 1.30
C GLN A 113 8.71 4.61 0.52
N THR A 114 8.84 4.52 -0.81
CA THR A 114 9.07 5.68 -1.68
C THR A 114 7.79 6.44 -2.08
N GLY A 115 6.60 5.91 -1.79
CA GLY A 115 5.33 6.51 -2.17
C GLY A 115 5.01 7.77 -1.36
N VAL A 116 4.71 8.88 -2.04
CA VAL A 116 4.37 10.18 -1.42
C VAL A 116 3.17 10.85 -2.09
N LEU A 117 2.33 10.08 -2.79
CA LEU A 117 1.11 10.61 -3.41
C LEU A 117 0.00 10.77 -2.37
N PRO A 118 -0.94 11.71 -2.56
CA PRO A 118 -2.06 11.91 -1.62
C PRO A 118 -2.76 10.60 -1.28
N GLY A 119 -2.85 10.32 0.03
CA GLY A 119 -3.46 9.09 0.54
C GLY A 119 -2.54 7.88 0.63
N GLU A 120 -1.23 7.99 0.33
CA GLU A 120 -0.23 6.93 0.55
C GLU A 120 0.45 6.97 1.93
N CYS A 121 0.14 7.97 2.78
CA CYS A 121 0.72 8.11 4.10
C CYS A 121 0.23 7.07 5.11
N TRP A 122 1.05 6.80 6.13
CA TRP A 122 0.59 6.09 7.32
C TRP A 122 -0.13 7.07 8.26
N ALA A 123 -1.39 6.77 8.57
CA ALA A 123 -2.23 7.57 9.47
C ALA A 123 -2.39 6.90 10.84
N PHE A 124 -2.34 7.71 11.90
CA PHE A 124 -2.65 7.27 13.26
C PHE A 124 -3.56 8.26 13.98
N LYS A 125 -4.35 7.76 14.93
CA LYS A 125 -5.35 8.56 15.66
C LYS A 125 -4.69 9.63 16.52
N GLY A 126 -5.32 10.80 16.57
CA GLY A 126 -4.89 11.94 17.36
C GLY A 126 -3.63 12.62 16.81
N SER A 127 -3.00 13.44 17.67
CA SER A 127 -1.84 14.29 17.33
C SER A 127 -0.50 13.74 17.80
N SER A 128 -0.49 12.61 18.52
CA SER A 128 0.73 12.02 19.08
C SER A 128 0.79 10.52 18.83
N GLY A 129 1.99 10.01 18.61
CA GLY A 129 2.23 8.62 18.22
C GLY A 129 3.72 8.31 18.22
N SER A 130 4.06 7.03 18.18
CA SER A 130 5.44 6.54 18.20
C SER A 130 5.61 5.37 17.25
N VAL A 131 6.80 5.28 16.65
CA VAL A 131 7.14 4.14 15.81
C VAL A 131 8.61 3.79 15.92
N VAL A 132 8.88 2.49 15.95
CA VAL A 132 10.21 1.91 16.08
C VAL A 132 10.60 1.28 14.75
N ILE A 133 11.73 1.75 14.21
CA ILE A 133 12.24 1.39 12.89
C ILE A 133 13.60 0.70 13.08
N ARG A 134 13.74 -0.49 12.50
CA ARG A 134 15.04 -1.13 12.29
C ARG A 134 15.65 -0.60 11.01
N LEU A 135 16.90 -0.14 11.10
CA LEU A 135 17.70 0.29 9.97
C LEU A 135 18.34 -0.93 9.27
N LEU A 136 18.86 -0.70 8.07
CA LEU A 136 19.62 -1.68 7.29
C LEU A 136 20.85 -2.24 8.01
N GLY A 137 21.39 -1.50 8.97
CA GLY A 137 22.53 -1.89 9.78
C GLY A 137 22.81 -0.88 10.87
N HIS A 138 23.97 -1.00 11.51
CA HIS A 138 24.39 -0.07 12.56
C HIS A 138 24.88 1.24 11.93
N VAL A 139 24.16 2.33 12.17
CA VAL A 139 24.43 3.65 11.58
C VAL A 139 24.82 4.66 12.66
N HIS A 140 25.89 5.42 12.43
CA HIS A 140 26.15 6.67 13.13
C HIS A 140 25.25 7.75 12.56
N VAL A 141 24.10 7.96 13.18
CA VAL A 141 23.04 8.85 12.69
C VAL A 141 23.52 10.30 12.70
N SER A 142 23.42 10.97 11.54
CA SER A 142 23.77 12.38 11.35
C SER A 142 22.55 13.29 11.22
N GLY A 143 21.42 12.74 10.79
CA GLY A 143 20.18 13.50 10.63
C GLY A 143 19.00 12.64 10.24
N VAL A 144 17.83 13.25 10.19
CA VAL A 144 16.60 12.62 9.70
C VAL A 144 15.93 13.54 8.70
N SER A 145 15.21 12.96 7.74
CA SER A 145 14.27 13.73 6.93
C SER A 145 12.85 13.27 7.17
N LEU A 146 11.95 14.25 7.20
CA LEU A 146 10.52 14.03 7.27
C LEU A 146 9.89 14.65 6.02
N GLU A 147 9.00 13.89 5.40
CA GLU A 147 8.31 14.30 4.18
C GLU A 147 6.80 14.31 4.43
N HIS A 148 6.14 15.34 3.90
CA HIS A 148 4.69 15.44 3.84
C HIS A 148 4.28 16.07 2.50
N ILE A 149 3.06 15.80 2.03
CA ILE A 149 2.56 16.41 0.80
C ILE A 149 2.44 17.94 0.92
N SER A 150 2.67 18.64 -0.20
CA SER A 150 2.35 20.06 -0.34
C SER A 150 0.85 20.30 -0.39
N SER A 151 0.40 21.47 0.09
CA SER A 151 -0.98 21.93 -0.09
C SER A 151 -1.40 21.98 -1.58
N LEU A 152 -0.45 22.19 -2.50
CA LEU A 152 -0.70 22.25 -3.94
C LEU A 152 -1.19 20.93 -4.56
N ILE A 153 -0.86 19.79 -3.94
CA ILE A 153 -1.25 18.46 -4.42
C ILE A 153 -2.28 17.80 -3.51
N SER A 154 -2.67 18.45 -2.41
CA SER A 154 -3.75 17.98 -1.54
C SER A 154 -5.09 18.21 -2.23
N PRO A 155 -5.95 17.18 -2.40
CA PRO A 155 -7.26 17.35 -3.03
C PRO A 155 -8.16 18.38 -2.34
N THR A 156 -8.02 18.53 -1.02
CA THR A 156 -8.75 19.52 -0.21
C THR A 156 -7.93 20.78 0.07
N GLY A 157 -6.66 20.81 -0.33
CA GLY A 157 -5.70 21.86 0.06
C GLY A 157 -5.26 21.80 1.53
N GLU A 158 -5.88 20.94 2.35
CA GLU A 158 -5.56 20.83 3.77
C GLU A 158 -4.33 19.96 4.01
N THR A 159 -3.41 20.45 4.84
CA THR A 159 -2.23 19.72 5.33
C THR A 159 -2.13 19.74 6.86
N ALA A 160 -3.24 20.06 7.56
CA ALA A 160 -3.28 20.12 9.02
C ALA A 160 -2.95 18.79 9.72
N THR A 161 -2.98 17.68 8.97
CA THR A 161 -2.61 16.33 9.41
C THR A 161 -1.10 16.11 9.47
N ALA A 162 -0.29 17.05 8.97
CA ALA A 162 1.16 16.94 9.01
C ALA A 162 1.67 16.93 10.45
N PRO A 163 2.63 16.05 10.79
CA PRO A 163 3.30 16.10 12.09
C PRO A 163 3.96 17.46 12.29
N LYS A 164 4.03 17.92 13.53
CA LYS A 164 4.65 19.21 13.88
C LYS A 164 5.83 18.98 14.80
N ASP A 165 5.61 18.80 16.10
CA ASP A 165 6.69 18.54 17.05
C ASP A 165 6.99 17.04 17.11
N PHE A 166 8.26 16.65 16.95
CA PHE A 166 8.67 15.25 17.02
C PHE A 166 10.08 15.10 17.62
N SER A 167 10.44 13.90 18.07
CA SER A 167 11.78 13.58 18.55
C SER A 167 12.25 12.22 18.07
N VAL A 168 13.57 12.07 17.99
CA VAL A 168 14.23 10.87 17.46
C VAL A 168 15.17 10.29 18.50
N TRP A 169 15.10 8.97 18.67
CA TRP A 169 15.81 8.24 19.71
C TRP A 169 16.53 7.03 19.12
N GLY A 170 17.71 6.74 19.64
CA GLY A 170 18.45 5.51 19.35
C GLY A 170 18.25 4.50 20.47
N LEU A 171 17.83 3.29 20.10
CA LEU A 171 17.53 2.20 21.03
C LEU A 171 18.57 1.09 20.89
N SER A 172 18.93 0.46 22.01
CA SER A 172 19.77 -0.74 22.03
C SER A 172 18.95 -2.01 21.76
N ASP A 173 17.68 -2.00 22.19
CA ASP A 173 16.68 -3.04 21.99
C ASP A 173 15.27 -2.44 22.16
N LEU A 174 14.22 -3.22 21.93
CA LEU A 174 12.84 -2.72 21.99
C LEU A 174 12.39 -2.26 23.38
N ASP A 175 13.00 -2.77 24.44
CA ASP A 175 12.64 -2.49 25.84
C ASP A 175 13.67 -1.59 26.55
N ASP A 176 14.56 -0.96 25.78
CA ASP A 176 15.65 -0.11 26.27
C ASP A 176 15.12 0.98 27.22
N LYS A 177 15.54 0.88 28.49
CA LYS A 177 15.14 1.81 29.56
C LYS A 177 15.91 3.13 29.52
N LYS A 178 16.99 3.22 28.74
CA LYS A 178 17.86 4.40 28.65
C LYS A 178 18.18 4.71 27.17
N PRO A 179 17.15 5.01 26.34
CA PRO A 179 17.36 5.36 24.94
C PRO A 179 18.15 6.66 24.81
N PHE A 180 18.92 6.78 23.74
CA PHE A 180 19.71 7.97 23.45
C PHE A 180 18.90 8.97 22.64
N SER A 181 18.77 10.21 23.12
CA SER A 181 18.06 11.26 22.39
C SER A 181 18.95 11.87 21.32
N PHE A 182 18.58 11.74 20.05
CA PHE A 182 19.25 12.46 18.96
C PHE A 182 18.80 13.93 18.88
N GLY A 183 17.60 14.24 19.36
CA GLY A 183 17.07 15.59 19.43
C GLY A 183 15.55 15.65 19.32
N SER A 184 15.04 16.87 19.47
CA SER A 184 13.64 17.24 19.23
C SER A 184 13.55 18.31 18.16
N PHE A 185 12.63 18.14 17.23
CA PHE A 185 12.52 18.90 15.99
C PHE A 185 11.08 19.36 15.77
N MET A 186 10.92 20.37 14.92
CA MET A 186 9.62 20.88 14.51
C MET A 186 9.55 20.91 12.99
N TYR A 187 8.61 20.17 12.41
CA TYR A 187 8.31 20.20 10.99
C TYR A 187 7.49 21.44 10.64
N ASP A 188 7.94 22.19 9.65
CA ASP A 188 7.27 23.40 9.18
C ASP A 188 6.28 23.05 8.05
N ASN A 189 5.01 22.91 8.37
CA ASN A 189 3.98 22.61 7.38
C ASN A 189 3.76 23.71 6.32
N THR A 190 4.37 24.89 6.48
CA THR A 190 4.36 25.97 5.47
C THR A 190 5.60 25.96 4.57
N GLY A 191 6.62 25.20 4.94
CA GLY A 191 7.90 25.11 4.26
C GLY A 191 7.94 24.06 3.14
N SER A 192 9.16 23.60 2.83
CA SER A 192 9.39 22.54 1.85
C SER A 192 8.68 21.24 2.27
N PRO A 193 8.03 20.49 1.33
CA PRO A 193 7.46 19.17 1.58
C PRO A 193 8.45 18.16 2.19
N LEU A 194 9.73 18.23 1.79
CA LEU A 194 10.81 17.43 2.34
C LEU A 194 11.70 18.32 3.19
N GLN A 195 11.87 17.97 4.47
CA GLN A 195 12.68 18.72 5.42
C GLN A 195 13.74 17.82 6.04
N TYR A 196 14.97 18.33 6.12
CA TYR A 196 16.10 17.67 6.77
C TYR A 196 16.37 18.31 8.13
N PHE A 197 16.65 17.47 9.12
CA PHE A 197 16.94 17.84 10.49
C PHE A 197 18.26 17.20 10.91
N GLU A 198 19.29 18.02 11.11
CA GLU A 198 20.55 17.55 11.69
C GLU A 198 20.36 17.19 13.17
N VAL A 199 20.96 16.07 13.60
CA VAL A 199 20.84 15.67 15.02
C VAL A 199 21.46 16.70 15.95
N GLN A 200 20.76 16.99 17.05
CA GLN A 200 21.24 17.90 18.09
C GLN A 200 22.33 17.24 18.95
N ASN A 201 22.17 15.94 19.24
CA ASN A 201 23.12 15.16 20.01
C ASN A 201 23.71 14.06 19.14
N ARG A 202 25.03 14.09 18.92
CA ARG A 202 25.73 13.03 18.17
C ARG A 202 26.05 11.86 19.09
N GLY A 203 25.51 10.69 18.76
CA GLY A 203 25.80 9.45 19.47
C GLY A 203 27.24 8.99 19.26
N LYS A 204 27.90 8.53 20.33
CA LYS A 204 29.24 7.92 20.23
C LYS A 204 29.20 6.51 19.65
N LYS A 205 28.04 5.84 19.73
CA LYS A 205 27.80 4.50 19.18
C LYS A 205 26.90 4.58 17.97
N ALA A 206 27.01 3.59 17.09
CA ALA A 206 26.06 3.37 16.02
C ALA A 206 24.79 2.66 16.53
N TYR A 207 23.67 2.91 15.86
CA TYR A 207 22.36 2.34 16.19
C TYR A 207 21.78 1.65 14.96
N ASP A 208 21.15 0.50 15.14
CA ASP A 208 20.36 -0.20 14.13
C ASP A 208 18.85 -0.15 14.43
N ILE A 209 18.45 0.35 15.61
CA ILE A 209 17.07 0.59 15.99
C ILE A 209 16.92 2.06 16.37
N ILE A 210 15.94 2.73 15.75
CA ILE A 210 15.54 4.08 16.09
C ILE A 210 14.05 4.13 16.45
N GLU A 211 13.68 5.08 17.28
CA GLU A 211 12.29 5.39 17.61
C GLU A 211 12.00 6.85 17.27
N VAL A 212 10.95 7.07 16.50
CA VAL A 212 10.43 8.40 16.19
C VAL A 212 9.15 8.61 16.98
N LYS A 213 9.09 9.71 17.73
CA LYS A 213 7.93 10.10 18.54
C LYS A 213 7.37 11.39 18.02
N VAL A 214 6.14 11.39 17.55
CA VAL A 214 5.38 12.60 17.22
C VAL A 214 4.62 13.05 18.46
N HIS A 215 4.77 14.31 18.82
CA HIS A 215 4.17 14.93 20.01
C HIS A 215 2.97 15.80 19.66
N SER A 216 2.93 16.35 18.44
CA SER A 216 1.84 17.19 17.95
C SER A 216 1.73 17.13 16.42
N ASN A 217 0.61 17.62 15.89
CA ASN A 217 0.37 17.82 14.46
C ASN A 217 0.03 19.29 14.15
N SER A 218 -0.29 19.56 12.90
CA SER A 218 -0.55 20.90 12.37
C SER A 218 -2.00 21.37 12.55
N GLY A 219 -2.76 20.77 13.47
CA GLY A 219 -4.09 21.24 13.88
C GLY A 219 -5.26 20.32 13.53
N ASN A 220 -5.03 19.14 12.93
CA ASN A 220 -6.10 18.17 12.72
C ASN A 220 -6.48 17.45 14.03
N PRO A 221 -7.76 17.48 14.47
CA PRO A 221 -8.16 16.89 15.74
C PRO A 221 -8.30 15.37 15.72
N GLU A 222 -8.41 14.76 14.54
CA GLU A 222 -8.76 13.34 14.40
C GLU A 222 -7.53 12.44 14.22
N TYR A 223 -6.56 12.86 13.41
CA TYR A 223 -5.41 12.02 13.06
C TYR A 223 -4.19 12.83 12.60
N THR A 224 -3.07 12.12 12.55
CA THR A 224 -1.80 12.60 11.99
C THR A 224 -1.34 11.65 10.89
N CYS A 225 -0.78 12.19 9.80
CA CYS A 225 -0.31 11.39 8.67
C CYS A 225 1.16 11.62 8.37
N ILE A 226 1.94 10.53 8.29
CA ILE A 226 3.36 10.57 7.94
C ILE A 226 3.54 9.94 6.56
N TYR A 227 4.06 10.72 5.61
CA TYR A 227 4.33 10.22 4.26
C TYR A 227 5.66 9.49 4.16
N ARG A 228 6.75 10.09 4.62
CA ARG A 228 8.05 9.42 4.59
C ARG A 228 8.99 9.88 5.69
N ILE A 229 9.73 8.93 6.27
CA ILE A 229 10.85 9.16 7.19
C ILE A 229 12.11 8.58 6.56
N ARG A 230 13.19 9.36 6.58
CA ARG A 230 14.52 8.93 6.14
C ARG A 230 15.52 9.16 7.26
N VAL A 231 16.48 8.27 7.38
CA VAL A 231 17.50 8.31 8.42
C VAL A 231 18.85 8.37 7.75
N HIS A 232 19.61 9.41 8.05
CA HIS A 232 20.88 9.71 7.41
C HIS A 232 22.02 9.44 8.37
N GLY A 233 23.14 8.97 7.84
CA GLY A 233 24.33 8.70 8.63
C GLY A 233 25.35 7.85 7.90
N THR A 234 26.35 7.37 8.64
CA THR A 234 27.40 6.49 8.11
C THR A 234 27.28 5.09 8.71
N LEU A 235 27.39 4.06 7.88
CA LEU A 235 27.39 2.67 8.34
C LEU A 235 28.67 2.39 9.15
N SER A 236 28.51 1.69 10.28
CA SER A 236 29.63 1.24 11.09
C SER A 236 30.31 0.03 10.44
N GLU A 237 31.64 0.09 10.27
CA GLU A 237 32.46 -0.95 9.64
C GLU A 237 32.40 -2.31 10.38
N THR A 238 31.94 -2.34 11.64
CA THR A 238 31.74 -3.59 12.40
C THR A 238 30.58 -4.45 11.90
N TYR A 239 29.87 -4.02 10.84
CA TYR A 239 28.98 -4.89 10.08
C TYR A 239 29.84 -5.90 9.28
N GLN A 240 30.48 -6.84 9.99
CA GLN A 240 30.88 -8.08 9.38
C GLN A 240 29.60 -8.68 8.82
N VAL A 241 29.54 -8.74 7.49
CA VAL A 241 28.59 -9.55 6.74
C VAL A 241 28.56 -10.89 7.49
N ARG A 242 27.46 -11.16 8.20
CA ARG A 242 27.14 -12.55 8.51
C ARG A 242 26.93 -13.17 7.13
N GLU A 243 27.99 -13.76 6.59
CA GLU A 243 27.87 -14.77 5.55
C GLU A 243 26.97 -15.82 6.16
N ASN A 244 25.67 -15.68 5.91
CA ASN A 244 24.65 -16.72 5.86
C ASN A 244 23.31 -16.00 5.68
N HIS A 245 22.92 -15.97 4.40
CA HIS A 245 21.59 -15.69 3.84
C HIS A 245 21.25 -14.21 3.56
N ILE A 246 21.09 -13.92 2.25
CA ILE A 246 20.22 -12.89 1.63
C ILE A 246 20.90 -11.66 0.97
N PHE A 247 22.22 -11.61 0.76
CA PHE A 247 22.82 -10.51 -0.05
C PHE A 247 23.60 -10.85 -1.35
N PRO A 248 23.83 -12.11 -1.80
CA PRO A 248 24.59 -12.29 -3.04
C PRO A 248 23.76 -12.14 -4.33
N LYS A 249 22.43 -12.04 -4.29
CA LYS A 249 21.62 -12.02 -5.54
C LYS A 249 21.50 -10.65 -6.21
N ILE A 250 21.67 -9.54 -5.48
CA ILE A 250 21.56 -8.19 -6.07
C ILE A 250 22.85 -7.80 -6.80
N LEU A 251 24.00 -8.36 -6.41
CA LEU A 251 25.29 -8.12 -7.07
C LEU A 251 25.57 -9.04 -8.28
N LEU A 252 24.63 -9.91 -8.66
CA LEU A 252 24.82 -10.89 -9.75
C LEU A 252 24.27 -10.46 -11.11
N PHE A 253 23.76 -9.23 -11.27
CA PHE A 253 23.55 -8.65 -12.60
C PHE A 253 24.88 -8.10 -13.15
N SER A 254 25.68 -9.04 -13.67
CA SER A 254 26.61 -8.90 -14.80
C SER A 254 27.21 -7.50 -15.05
N TYR A 255 28.23 -7.05 -14.30
CA TYR A 255 29.21 -6.08 -14.88
C TYR A 255 30.58 -5.96 -14.18
N PHE A 256 30.90 -6.71 -13.12
CA PHE A 256 32.24 -6.64 -12.51
C PHE A 256 32.82 -8.03 -12.25
N LYS A 257 33.39 -8.63 -13.29
CA LYS A 257 34.30 -9.77 -13.16
C LYS A 257 35.57 -9.52 -13.97
N SER A 258 36.22 -8.40 -13.70
CA SER A 258 37.64 -8.18 -13.95
C SER A 258 38.14 -7.23 -12.88
N ASP A 259 39.34 -7.49 -12.34
CA ASP A 259 40.10 -6.63 -11.42
C ASP A 259 39.86 -6.76 -9.90
N ILE A 260 39.76 -7.99 -9.39
CA ILE A 260 40.03 -8.30 -7.96
C ILE A 260 41.51 -8.69 -7.74
N ASN A 261 42.43 -8.24 -8.60
CA ASN A 261 43.87 -8.46 -8.40
C ASN A 261 44.69 -7.22 -8.71
N LYS A 262 44.47 -6.14 -7.95
CA LYS A 262 45.50 -5.12 -7.74
C LYS A 262 45.28 -4.39 -6.42
N LYS A 263 46.26 -4.55 -5.52
CA LYS A 263 46.50 -3.68 -4.37
C LYS A 263 46.57 -2.23 -4.85
N SER A 264 45.53 -1.45 -4.56
CA SER A 264 45.63 0.01 -4.48
C SER A 264 44.41 0.52 -3.75
N SER A 265 44.66 1.38 -2.76
CA SER A 265 43.69 2.21 -2.05
C SER A 265 42.57 2.71 -2.99
N PHE A 266 41.42 2.05 -2.98
CA PHE A 266 40.23 2.49 -3.69
C PHE A 266 39.39 3.30 -2.70
N ARG A 267 39.54 4.62 -2.79
CA ARG A 267 38.60 5.58 -2.20
C ARG A 267 37.32 5.48 -3.03
N ILE A 268 36.37 4.65 -2.58
CA ILE A 268 35.07 4.49 -3.24
C ILE A 268 34.31 5.81 -3.08
N ARG A 269 34.50 6.72 -4.04
CA ARG A 269 33.54 7.76 -4.38
C ARG A 269 32.63 7.16 -5.43
N GLU A 270 31.56 6.50 -5.02
CA GLU A 270 30.53 6.11 -5.97
C GLU A 270 29.15 6.09 -5.34
N LYS A 271 28.28 6.85 -6.02
CA LYS A 271 26.85 7.01 -5.81
C LYS A 271 26.16 5.67 -6.00
N LEU A 272 26.00 4.94 -4.91
CA LEU A 272 24.92 3.98 -4.78
C LEU A 272 23.76 4.73 -4.15
N LEU A 273 22.59 4.69 -4.80
CA LEU A 273 21.32 5.23 -4.32
C LEU A 273 20.94 4.53 -3.00
N PHE A 274 21.56 5.00 -1.93
CA PHE A 274 21.18 4.78 -0.56
C PHE A 274 20.34 5.99 -0.13
N ASN A 275 19.58 5.84 0.95
CA ASN A 275 18.93 6.94 1.66
C ASN A 275 19.96 7.84 2.38
N VAL A 276 21.00 8.23 1.65
CA VAL A 276 22.08 9.16 2.01
C VAL A 276 22.20 10.09 0.79
N THR A 277 21.35 11.10 0.74
CA THR A 277 21.53 12.21 -0.20
C THR A 277 22.55 13.17 0.40
N GLU A 278 23.69 13.35 -0.27
CA GLU A 278 24.59 14.48 0.02
C GLU A 278 23.84 15.80 -0.22
N ASN A 279 23.96 16.73 0.74
CA ASN A 279 23.40 18.07 0.66
C ASN A 279 23.92 18.81 -0.58
N TYR A 280 23.01 19.43 -1.33
CA TYR A 280 23.30 20.62 -2.13
C TYR A 280 22.84 21.85 -1.35
#